data_AF-A0A9D6IQK2-F1
#
_entry.id   AF-A0A9D6IQK2-F1
#
_cell.length_a   1.000
_cell.length_b   1.000
_cell.length_c   1.000
_cell.angle_alpha   90.00
_cell.angle_beta   90.00
_cell.angle_gamma   90.00
#
_symmetry.space_group_name_H-M   'P 1'
#
loop_
_entity.id
_entity.type
_entity.pdbx_description
1 polymer ?
#
loop_
_entity_poly.entity_id
_entity_poly.type
_entity_poly.pdbx_seq_one_letter_code
_entity_poly.pdbx_strand_id
1 'polypeptide(L)'
;MIAVLALLLLRETVVAQVYYGKLDGAQKPAEVVAKTVFAEIPEYRKIKEKGLTQDDPEYWILLGKANDKFYAAVRKVGELNKFDVIVEKGTAKFDTTPPDVTQKVIAALLP
;
A
#
# COMPACT_ATOMS: atom_id res chain seq x y z
N MET A 1 -23.18 28.76 -30.28
CA MET A 1 -23.45 28.35 -28.88
C MET A 1 -23.23 26.84 -28.75
N ILE A 2 -21.97 26.38 -28.72
CA ILE A 2 -21.59 25.00 -28.40
C ILE A 2 -20.25 25.07 -27.69
N ALA A 3 -20.29 25.40 -26.40
CA ALA A 3 -19.10 25.46 -25.54
C ALA A 3 -19.45 24.85 -24.17
N VAL A 4 -20.03 23.64 -24.16
CA VAL A 4 -20.39 22.96 -22.90
C VAL A 4 -20.26 21.42 -23.02
N LEU A 5 -19.27 20.89 -23.76
CA LEU A 5 -19.13 19.42 -23.82
C LEU A 5 -17.70 18.88 -23.71
N ALA A 6 -16.69 19.71 -23.45
CA ALA A 6 -15.31 19.26 -23.28
C ALA A 6 -14.80 19.35 -21.82
N LEU A 7 -15.61 19.80 -20.86
CA LEU A 7 -15.18 20.06 -19.48
C LEU A 7 -15.68 19.01 -18.47
N LEU A 8 -15.83 17.74 -18.89
CA LEU A 8 -16.31 16.67 -17.98
C LEU A 8 -15.40 15.43 -17.92
N LEU A 9 -14.16 15.51 -18.43
CA LEU A 9 -13.25 14.36 -18.50
C LEU A 9 -11.81 14.67 -18.07
N LEU A 10 -11.67 15.41 -16.97
CA LEU A 10 -10.48 15.27 -16.12
C LEU A 10 -10.88 14.55 -14.84
N ARG A 11 -11.31 13.28 -14.98
CA ARG A 11 -11.21 12.35 -13.85
C ARG A 11 -9.73 12.04 -13.72
N GLU A 12 -9.08 12.58 -12.69
CA GLU A 12 -7.79 12.05 -12.24
C GLU A 12 -7.98 10.54 -12.05
N THR A 13 -7.34 9.75 -12.90
CA THR A 13 -7.28 8.30 -12.70
C THR A 13 -6.39 8.09 -11.48
N VAL A 14 -7.00 7.94 -10.31
CA VAL A 14 -6.30 7.44 -9.12
C VAL A 14 -5.81 6.05 -9.51
N VAL A 15 -4.51 5.94 -9.79
CA VAL A 15 -3.88 4.64 -10.07
C VAL A 15 -3.90 3.88 -8.76
N ALA A 16 -4.57 2.74 -8.75
CA ALA A 16 -4.61 1.86 -7.60
C ALA A 16 -3.19 1.46 -7.20
N GLN A 17 -2.82 1.69 -5.94
CA GLN A 17 -1.52 1.30 -5.43
C GLN A 17 -1.60 -0.16 -4.99
N VAL A 18 -1.02 -1.06 -5.80
CA VAL A 18 -0.98 -2.50 -5.51
C VAL A 18 0.28 -2.84 -4.73
N TYR A 19 0.16 -3.65 -3.68
CA TYR A 19 1.28 -4.14 -2.88
C TYR A 19 1.51 -5.65 -3.00
N TYR A 20 0.50 -6.40 -3.41
CA TYR A 20 0.60 -7.83 -3.67
C TYR A 20 -0.40 -8.24 -4.74
N GLY A 21 -0.02 -9.20 -5.58
CA GLY A 21 -0.91 -9.82 -6.56
C GLY A 21 -1.23 -8.95 -7.76
N LYS A 22 -2.41 -9.17 -8.38
CA LYS A 22 -2.86 -8.46 -9.59
C LYS A 22 -4.28 -7.95 -9.41
N LEU A 23 -4.49 -6.66 -9.70
CA LEU A 23 -5.80 -6.03 -9.57
C LEU A 23 -6.80 -6.52 -10.64
N ASP A 24 -6.30 -6.78 -11.85
CA ASP A 24 -7.14 -7.22 -12.97
C ASP A 24 -7.77 -8.59 -12.68
N GLY A 25 -9.09 -8.65 -12.72
CA GLY A 25 -9.86 -9.87 -12.44
C GLY A 25 -9.83 -10.33 -10.98
N ALA A 26 -9.45 -9.47 -10.02
CA ALA A 26 -9.43 -9.82 -8.60
C ALA A 26 -10.83 -10.22 -8.09
N GLN A 27 -10.94 -11.41 -7.52
CA GLN A 27 -12.14 -11.99 -6.90
C GLN A 27 -12.08 -11.94 -5.38
N LYS A 28 -10.88 -11.92 -4.80
CA LYS A 28 -10.67 -11.90 -3.35
C LYS A 28 -9.70 -10.79 -2.95
N PRO A 29 -10.09 -9.52 -3.16
CA PRO A 29 -9.25 -8.38 -2.83
C PRO A 29 -9.16 -8.18 -1.32
N ALA A 30 -8.13 -7.45 -0.90
CA ALA A 30 -8.01 -6.89 0.43
C ALA A 30 -7.37 -5.50 0.37
N GLU A 31 -7.59 -4.71 1.42
CA GLU A 31 -7.06 -3.36 1.56
C GLU A 31 -6.11 -3.25 2.75
N VAL A 32 -5.09 -2.41 2.63
CA VAL A 32 -4.15 -2.08 3.71
C VAL A 32 -3.98 -0.57 3.79
N VAL A 33 -3.75 -0.05 4.99
CA VAL A 33 -3.29 1.32 5.20
C VAL A 33 -1.78 1.30 5.39
N ALA A 34 -1.01 1.45 4.31
CA ALA A 34 0.45 1.26 4.35
C ALA A 34 1.13 2.20 5.34
N LYS A 35 0.69 3.46 5.42
CA LYS A 35 1.22 4.43 6.39
C LYS A 35 1.19 3.92 7.83
N THR A 36 0.10 3.24 8.22
CA THR A 36 -0.05 2.66 9.56
C THR A 36 0.91 1.49 9.76
N VAL A 37 1.10 0.65 8.75
CA VAL A 37 2.06 -0.47 8.82
C VAL A 37 3.50 0.06 8.93
N PHE A 38 3.89 1.03 8.10
CA PHE A 38 5.23 1.62 8.13
C PHE A 38 5.56 2.28 9.47
N ALA A 39 4.57 2.86 10.17
CA ALA A 39 4.77 3.44 11.49
C ALA A 39 5.24 2.41 12.54
N GLU A 40 4.95 1.12 12.34
CA GLU A 40 5.38 0.03 13.22
C GLU A 40 6.76 -0.53 12.86
N ILE A 41 7.33 -0.16 11.70
CA ILE A 41 8.61 -0.69 11.23
C ILE A 41 9.77 0.09 11.88
N PRO A 42 10.69 -0.57 12.64
CA PRO A 42 11.78 0.11 13.34
C PRO A 42 12.65 1.00 12.46
N GLU A 43 12.99 0.56 11.25
CA GLU A 43 13.83 1.31 10.32
C GLU A 43 13.13 2.58 9.83
N TYR A 44 11.82 2.53 9.59
CA TYR A 44 11.06 3.70 9.17
C TYR A 44 10.86 4.68 10.34
N ARG A 45 10.68 4.19 11.57
CA ARG A 45 10.69 5.05 12.77
C ARG A 45 12.01 5.79 12.92
N LYS A 46 13.14 5.11 12.71
CA LYS A 46 14.48 5.73 12.76
C LYS A 46 14.65 6.85 11.73
N ILE A 47 14.08 6.73 10.53
CA ILE A 47 14.04 7.82 9.54
C ILE A 47 13.34 9.05 10.11
N LYS A 48 12.17 8.87 10.74
CA LYS A 48 11.39 9.96 11.32
C LYS A 48 12.06 10.59 12.54
N GLU A 49 12.60 9.77 13.44
CA GLU A 49 13.29 10.21 14.66
C GLU A 49 14.53 11.05 14.35
N LYS A 50 15.29 10.66 13.32
CA LYS A 50 16.50 11.38 12.90
C LYS A 50 16.22 12.54 11.94
N GLY A 51 14.98 12.69 11.47
CA GLY A 51 14.62 13.71 10.48
C GLY A 51 15.32 13.52 9.12
N LEU A 52 15.65 12.27 8.75
CA LEU A 52 16.37 12.00 7.50
C LEU A 52 15.52 12.33 6.27
N THR A 53 16.14 12.91 5.26
CA THR A 53 15.53 13.26 3.96
C THR A 53 16.13 12.45 2.82
N GLN A 54 15.60 12.61 1.61
CA GLN A 54 16.12 11.95 0.40
C GLN A 54 17.57 12.36 0.06
N ASP A 55 18.06 13.46 0.64
CA ASP A 55 19.43 13.93 0.46
C ASP A 55 20.42 13.15 1.35
N ASP A 56 19.93 12.45 2.38
CA ASP A 56 20.75 11.63 3.28
C ASP A 56 20.95 10.23 2.71
N PRO A 57 22.19 9.74 2.55
CA PRO A 57 22.43 8.36 2.14
C PRO A 57 21.82 7.31 3.09
N GLU A 58 21.76 7.59 4.40
CA GLU A 58 21.15 6.69 5.40
C GLU A 58 19.64 6.52 5.16
N TYR A 59 18.95 7.53 4.61
CA TYR A 59 17.52 7.47 4.31
C TYR A 59 17.19 6.30 3.38
N TRP A 60 17.92 6.18 2.27
CA TRP A 60 17.67 5.15 1.26
C TRP A 60 17.94 3.75 1.80
N ILE A 61 18.96 3.60 2.65
CA ILE A 61 19.31 2.33 3.30
C ILE A 61 18.18 1.89 4.24
N LEU A 62 17.70 2.80 5.10
CA LEU A 62 16.63 2.48 6.05
C LEU A 62 15.29 2.27 5.36
N LEU A 63 14.99 3.05 4.33
CA LEU A 63 13.75 2.94 3.57
C LEU A 63 13.70 1.61 2.80
N GLY A 64 14.82 1.19 2.21
CA GLY A 64 14.96 -0.12 1.56
C GLY A 64 14.63 -1.25 2.52
N LYS A 65 15.27 -1.26 3.71
CA LYS A 65 14.99 -2.27 4.75
C LYS A 65 13.53 -2.26 5.22
N ALA A 66 12.93 -1.07 5.34
CA ALA A 66 11.54 -0.95 5.72
C ALA A 66 10.59 -1.49 4.65
N ASN A 67 10.87 -1.20 3.38
CA ASN A 67 10.13 -1.74 2.23
C ASN A 67 10.22 -3.27 2.19
N ASP A 68 11.41 -3.84 2.36
CA ASP A 68 11.60 -5.30 2.35
C ASP A 68 10.71 -5.98 3.39
N LYS A 69 10.68 -5.44 4.62
CA LYS A 69 9.81 -5.93 5.70
C LYS A 69 8.33 -5.78 5.38
N PHE A 70 7.93 -4.60 4.88
CA PHE A 70 6.55 -4.33 4.50
C PHE A 70 6.07 -5.32 3.43
N TYR A 71 6.79 -5.45 2.31
CA TYR A 71 6.40 -6.35 1.23
C TYR A 71 6.44 -7.82 1.64
N ALA A 72 7.40 -8.23 2.48
CA ALA A 72 7.43 -9.59 3.04
C ALA A 72 6.17 -9.88 3.88
N ALA A 73 5.78 -8.95 4.75
CA ALA A 73 4.60 -9.11 5.60
C ALA A 73 3.29 -9.12 4.78
N VAL A 74 3.15 -8.20 3.82
CA VAL A 74 1.99 -8.16 2.91
C VAL A 74 1.89 -9.46 2.12
N ARG A 75 3.01 -9.96 1.57
CA ARG A 75 3.08 -11.23 0.86
C ARG A 75 2.65 -12.41 1.73
N LYS A 76 3.19 -12.51 2.96
CA LYS A 76 2.81 -13.55 3.94
C LYS A 76 1.31 -13.54 4.21
N VAL A 77 0.72 -12.37 4.42
CA VAL A 77 -0.74 -12.22 4.62
C VAL A 77 -1.52 -12.63 3.37
N GLY A 78 -1.08 -12.20 2.18
CA GLY A 78 -1.69 -12.57 0.91
C GLY A 78 -1.74 -14.08 0.69
N GLU A 79 -0.60 -14.75 0.87
CA GLU A 79 -0.44 -16.19 0.65
C GLU A 79 -1.22 -17.04 1.69
N LEU A 80 -1.21 -16.64 2.96
CA LEU A 80 -1.91 -17.35 4.05
C LEU A 80 -3.43 -17.23 3.94
N ASN A 81 -3.95 -16.05 3.59
CA ASN A 81 -5.38 -15.79 3.52
C ASN A 81 -5.95 -16.00 2.10
N LYS A 82 -5.10 -16.38 1.14
CA LYS A 82 -5.46 -16.58 -0.27
C LYS A 82 -6.09 -15.35 -0.91
N PHE A 83 -5.62 -14.16 -0.56
CA PHE A 83 -5.98 -12.96 -1.32
C PHE A 83 -5.29 -13.02 -2.69
N ASP A 84 -5.92 -12.49 -3.72
CA ASP A 84 -5.35 -12.38 -5.08
C ASP A 84 -4.77 -11.00 -5.36
N VAL A 85 -5.21 -9.99 -4.59
CA VAL A 85 -4.64 -8.64 -4.58
C VAL A 85 -4.73 -8.02 -3.19
N ILE A 86 -3.70 -7.26 -2.82
CA ILE A 86 -3.74 -6.34 -1.68
C ILE A 86 -3.36 -4.95 -2.19
N VAL A 87 -4.23 -3.97 -1.94
CA VAL A 87 -4.06 -2.58 -2.40
C VAL A 87 -4.08 -1.59 -1.25
N GLU A 88 -3.59 -0.38 -1.48
CA GLU A 88 -3.81 0.73 -0.55
C GLU A 88 -5.31 1.04 -0.45
N LYS A 89 -5.78 1.18 0.78
CA LYS A 89 -7.19 1.43 1.10
C LYS A 89 -7.73 2.65 0.37
N GLY A 90 -8.86 2.49 -0.32
CA GLY A 90 -9.52 3.56 -1.05
C GLY A 90 -8.88 3.94 -2.39
N THR A 91 -7.84 3.23 -2.84
CA THR A 91 -7.21 3.50 -4.15
C THR A 91 -7.79 2.65 -5.29
N ALA A 92 -8.54 1.60 -4.97
CA ALA A 92 -9.24 0.75 -5.95
C ALA A 92 -10.72 0.61 -5.61
N LYS A 93 -11.53 0.28 -6.61
CA LYS A 93 -12.95 -0.05 -6.45
C LYS A 93 -13.15 -1.52 -6.75
N PHE A 94 -13.98 -2.16 -5.95
CA PHE A 94 -14.32 -3.57 -6.07
C PHE A 94 -15.83 -3.72 -5.96
N ASP A 95 -16.37 -4.80 -6.52
CA ASP A 95 -17.81 -5.10 -6.45
C ASP A 95 -18.27 -5.42 -5.03
N THR A 96 -17.34 -5.88 -4.19
CA THR A 96 -17.56 -6.17 -2.76
C THR A 96 -16.65 -5.32 -1.90
N THR A 97 -17.08 -5.00 -0.68
CA THR A 97 -16.22 -4.34 0.32
C THR A 97 -15.02 -5.24 0.67
N PRO A 98 -13.79 -4.87 0.32
CA PRO A 98 -12.62 -5.67 0.65
C PRO A 98 -12.37 -5.63 2.17
N PRO A 99 -11.91 -6.73 2.78
CA PRO A 99 -11.45 -6.71 4.15
C PRO A 99 -10.20 -5.83 4.33
N ASP A 100 -10.16 -5.08 5.42
CA ASP A 100 -8.98 -4.36 5.87
C ASP A 100 -8.02 -5.34 6.58
N VAL A 101 -6.82 -5.50 6.04
CA VAL A 101 -5.80 -6.43 6.54
C VAL A 101 -4.67 -5.72 7.30
N THR A 102 -4.79 -4.42 7.59
CA THR A 102 -3.73 -3.62 8.23
C THR A 102 -3.16 -4.28 9.48
N GLN A 103 -4.02 -4.71 10.41
CA GLN A 103 -3.58 -5.37 11.65
C GLN A 103 -2.92 -6.74 11.41
N LYS A 104 -3.38 -7.48 10.40
CA LYS A 104 -2.75 -8.76 10.01
C LYS A 104 -1.35 -8.54 9.45
N VAL A 105 -1.16 -7.48 8.67
CA VAL A 105 0.16 -7.12 8.12
C VAL A 105 1.09 -6.66 9.23
N ILE A 106 0.63 -5.84 10.17
CA ILE A 106 1.42 -5.44 11.35
C ILE A 106 1.85 -6.67 12.16
N ALA A 107 0.92 -7.58 12.45
CA ALA A 107 1.23 -8.82 13.17
C ALA A 107 2.25 -9.70 12.42
N ALA A 108 2.28 -9.61 11.08
CA ALA A 108 3.20 -10.35 10.23
C ALA A 108 4.59 -9.70 10.08
N LEU A 109 4.80 -8.47 10.59
CA LEU A 109 6.14 -7.83 10.63
C LEU A 109 7.09 -8.53 11.61
N LEU A 110 6.54 -9.24 12.62
CA LEU A 110 7.30 -9.98 13.60
C LEU A 110 7.62 -11.40 13.05
N PRO A 111 8.86 -11.89 13.21
CA PRO A 111 9.24 -13.25 12.81
C PRO A 111 8.41 -14.32 13.54
#